data_AF-A0A3D3XT90-F1
#
_entry.id   AF-A0A3D3XT90-F1
#
_cell.length_a   1.000
_cell.length_b   1.000
_cell.length_c   1.000
_cell.angle_alpha   90.00
_cell.angle_beta   90.00
_cell.angle_gamma   90.00
#
_symmetry.space_group_name_H-M   'P 1'
#
loop_
_entity.id
_entity.type
_entity.pdbx_description
1 polymer ?
#
loop_
_entity_poly.entity_id
_entity_poly.type
_entity_poly.pdbx_seq_one_letter_code
_entity_poly.pdbx_strand_id
1 'polypeptide(L)'
;GAIAGDATRSTGSEIESYLQTNGVYLDVDEDGTTDALTDGLLLLRHLFGFSGQTLIEGAVSATASRASASEIGSYIDVGPIDTDGDGTGDLTDAFPLDATEYVDTDGDGVGDNSDTITNVPPNANAGEDQSASEQVIVTLDGSASNDSDGTIKTVTWTQTTGNSVLLD
;
A
#
# COMPACT_ATOMS: atom_id res chain seq x y z
N GLY A 1 1.22 -27.18 -0.07
CA GLY A 1 2.46 -26.62 -0.64
C GLY A 1 2.69 -25.26 -0.02
N ALA A 2 3.81 -24.60 -0.33
CA ALA A 2 4.11 -23.25 0.17
C ALA A 2 3.28 -22.14 -0.52
N ILE A 3 2.47 -22.49 -1.52
CA ILE A 3 1.64 -21.56 -2.29
C ILE A 3 0.26 -21.46 -1.62
N ALA A 4 -0.14 -20.24 -1.27
CA ALA A 4 -1.44 -19.93 -0.69
C ALA A 4 -2.57 -19.98 -1.74
N GLY A 5 -3.82 -20.12 -1.29
CA GLY A 5 -4.98 -20.26 -2.19
C GLY A 5 -5.35 -18.98 -2.96
N ASP A 6 -4.83 -17.84 -2.52
CA ASP A 6 -5.00 -16.49 -3.06
C ASP A 6 -3.74 -15.98 -3.77
N ALA A 7 -2.73 -16.83 -3.95
CA ALA A 7 -1.48 -16.43 -4.60
C ALA A 7 -1.73 -16.01 -6.06
N THR A 8 -1.30 -14.79 -6.40
CA THR A 8 -1.34 -14.24 -7.77
C THR A 8 -0.27 -14.87 -8.68
N ARG A 9 0.74 -15.50 -8.10
CA ARG A 9 1.77 -16.31 -8.77
C ARG A 9 1.73 -17.70 -8.17
N SER A 10 1.22 -18.66 -8.93
CA SER A 10 0.84 -19.98 -8.39
C SER A 10 1.54 -21.14 -9.08
N THR A 11 2.24 -20.89 -10.19
CA THR A 11 3.04 -21.86 -10.92
C THR A 11 4.54 -21.60 -10.76
N GLY A 12 5.35 -22.65 -10.91
CA GLY A 12 6.81 -22.52 -10.87
C GLY A 12 7.34 -21.54 -11.92
N SER A 13 6.76 -21.55 -13.12
CA SER A 13 7.18 -20.64 -14.21
C SER A 13 6.87 -19.18 -13.90
N GLU A 14 5.71 -18.87 -13.31
CA GLU A 14 5.36 -17.49 -12.92
C GLU A 14 6.28 -16.97 -11.82
N ILE A 15 6.58 -17.81 -10.83
CA ILE A 15 7.48 -17.47 -9.73
C ILE A 15 8.89 -17.24 -10.27
N GLU A 16 9.39 -18.14 -11.11
CA GLU A 16 10.73 -18.03 -11.70
C GLU A 16 10.86 -16.78 -12.58
N SER A 17 9.88 -16.50 -13.45
CA SER A 17 9.88 -15.26 -14.26
C SER A 17 9.89 -14.01 -13.38
N TYR A 18 9.13 -13.99 -12.29
CA TYR A 18 9.11 -12.84 -11.39
C TYR A 18 10.46 -12.63 -10.69
N LEU A 19 11.08 -13.70 -10.20
CA LEU A 19 12.41 -13.63 -9.58
C LEU A 19 13.49 -13.22 -10.58
N GLN A 20 13.38 -13.61 -11.85
CA GLN A 20 14.32 -13.18 -12.89
C GLN A 20 14.17 -11.70 -13.24
N THR A 21 12.93 -11.21 -13.34
CA THR A 21 12.66 -9.79 -13.65
C THR A 21 13.08 -8.88 -12.50
N ASN A 22 12.83 -9.29 -11.26
CA ASN A 22 13.07 -8.46 -10.08
C ASN A 22 14.33 -8.86 -9.31
N GLY A 23 15.15 -9.76 -9.86
CA GLY A 23 16.31 -10.32 -9.16
C GLY A 23 17.31 -9.26 -8.72
N VAL A 24 17.47 -8.17 -9.49
CA VAL A 24 18.35 -7.05 -9.14
C VAL A 24 17.96 -6.39 -7.81
N TYR A 25 16.68 -6.39 -7.48
CA TYR A 25 16.16 -5.88 -6.22
C TYR A 25 16.33 -6.89 -5.08
N LEU A 26 16.68 -8.14 -5.37
CA LEU A 26 16.94 -9.14 -4.32
C LEU A 26 18.41 -9.15 -3.88
N ASP A 27 19.24 -8.23 -4.37
CA ASP A 27 20.59 -7.96 -3.85
C ASP A 27 20.50 -7.17 -2.53
N VAL A 28 20.34 -7.92 -1.44
CA VAL A 28 20.06 -7.43 -0.10
C VAL A 28 21.31 -6.83 0.54
N ASP A 29 22.52 -7.31 0.23
CA ASP A 29 23.76 -6.76 0.77
C ASP A 29 24.49 -5.79 -0.19
N GLU A 30 23.92 -5.53 -1.36
CA GLU A 30 24.37 -4.56 -2.36
C GLU A 30 25.81 -4.81 -2.80
N ASP A 31 26.13 -6.07 -3.07
CA ASP A 31 27.44 -6.51 -3.57
C ASP A 31 27.50 -6.63 -5.10
N GLY A 32 26.37 -6.38 -5.77
CA GLY A 32 26.21 -6.45 -7.23
C GLY A 32 25.83 -7.84 -7.72
N THR A 33 25.59 -8.79 -6.83
CA THR A 33 25.13 -10.15 -7.15
C THR A 33 23.92 -10.55 -6.30
N THR A 34 23.05 -11.37 -6.88
CA THR A 34 21.91 -11.94 -6.17
C THR A 34 22.18 -13.41 -5.89
N ASP A 35 22.56 -13.72 -4.66
CA ASP A 35 23.03 -15.02 -4.23
C ASP A 35 22.20 -15.58 -3.06
N ALA A 36 21.99 -16.89 -3.06
CA ALA A 36 21.14 -17.52 -2.05
C ALA A 36 21.71 -17.47 -0.62
N LEU A 37 23.03 -17.42 -0.48
CA LEU A 37 23.71 -17.48 0.83
C LEU A 37 23.98 -16.11 1.44
N THR A 38 24.06 -15.08 0.62
CA THR A 38 24.28 -13.70 1.05
C THR A 38 22.96 -12.96 1.08
N ASP A 39 22.11 -13.09 0.06
CA ASP A 39 20.85 -12.35 0.02
C ASP A 39 19.67 -13.16 0.54
N GLY A 40 19.48 -14.34 -0.06
CA GLY A 40 18.35 -15.21 0.28
C GLY A 40 18.36 -15.60 1.77
N LEU A 41 19.55 -15.81 2.34
CA LEU A 41 19.71 -16.12 3.75
C LEU A 41 19.41 -14.93 4.66
N LEU A 42 19.83 -13.70 4.29
CA LEU A 42 19.48 -12.49 5.03
C LEU A 42 17.97 -12.27 5.04
N LEU A 43 17.32 -12.41 3.89
CA LEU A 43 15.86 -12.31 3.75
C LEU A 43 15.15 -13.35 4.64
N LEU A 44 15.56 -14.63 4.57
CA LEU A 44 14.96 -15.69 5.38
C LEU A 44 15.16 -15.47 6.88
N ARG A 45 16.35 -15.04 7.30
CA ARG A 45 16.63 -14.73 8.72
C ARG A 45 15.75 -13.58 9.20
N HIS A 46 15.61 -12.52 8.43
CA HIS A 46 14.71 -11.42 8.76
C HIS A 46 13.25 -11.87 8.89
N LEU A 47 12.77 -12.69 7.94
CA LEU A 47 11.41 -13.27 7.99
C LEU A 47 11.18 -14.18 9.19
N PHE A 48 12.23 -14.82 9.72
CA PHE A 48 12.18 -15.57 10.98
C PHE A 48 12.34 -14.69 12.23
N GLY A 49 12.48 -13.37 12.08
CA GLY A 49 12.58 -12.40 13.17
C GLY A 49 13.98 -12.25 13.76
N PHE A 50 15.02 -12.71 13.07
CA PHE A 50 16.40 -12.48 13.49
C PHE A 50 16.81 -11.02 13.22
N SER A 51 17.59 -10.45 14.13
CA SER A 51 18.06 -9.06 14.04
C SER A 51 19.48 -8.92 14.63
N GLY A 52 20.07 -7.73 14.48
CA GLY A 52 21.42 -7.46 14.98
C GLY A 52 22.46 -8.44 14.40
N GLN A 53 23.42 -8.89 15.20
CA GLN A 53 24.46 -9.79 14.70
C GLN A 53 23.90 -11.11 14.15
N THR A 54 22.82 -11.63 14.72
CA THR A 54 22.24 -12.90 14.25
C THR A 54 21.61 -12.82 12.86
N LEU A 55 21.26 -11.61 12.41
CA LEU A 55 20.85 -11.37 11.04
C LEU A 55 22.03 -11.55 10.09
N ILE A 56 23.15 -10.89 10.38
CA ILE A 56 24.27 -10.72 9.43
C ILE A 56 25.41 -11.74 9.56
N GLU A 57 25.50 -12.46 10.68
CA GLU A 57 26.65 -13.33 10.96
C GLU A 57 26.83 -14.42 9.89
N GLY A 58 27.93 -14.32 9.15
CA GLY A 58 28.29 -15.24 8.06
C GLY A 58 27.36 -15.21 6.85
N ALA A 59 26.50 -14.19 6.73
CA ALA A 59 25.53 -14.02 5.64
C ALA A 59 25.74 -12.72 4.84
N VAL A 60 26.72 -11.89 5.20
CA VAL A 60 27.08 -10.69 4.43
C VAL A 60 28.33 -10.99 3.61
N SER A 61 28.28 -10.65 2.32
CA SER A 61 29.39 -10.77 1.39
C SER A 61 30.58 -9.92 1.80
N ALA A 62 31.79 -10.33 1.42
CA ALA A 62 32.99 -9.53 1.64
C ALA A 62 33.02 -8.25 0.78
N THR A 63 32.20 -8.19 -0.27
CA THR A 63 32.06 -7.06 -1.19
C THR A 63 30.78 -6.25 -0.96
N ALA A 64 30.00 -6.58 0.07
CA ALA A 64 28.75 -5.90 0.40
C ALA A 64 28.95 -4.41 0.66
N SER A 65 28.12 -3.59 0.01
CA SER A 65 28.00 -2.16 0.34
C SER A 65 27.05 -1.94 1.52
N ARG A 66 26.06 -2.83 1.69
CA ARG A 66 25.08 -2.84 2.77
C ARG A 66 25.39 -3.95 3.76
N ALA A 67 26.22 -3.64 4.77
CA ALA A 67 26.81 -4.65 5.64
C ALA A 67 26.26 -4.68 7.07
N SER A 68 25.57 -3.63 7.53
CA SER A 68 25.03 -3.60 8.89
C SER A 68 23.64 -4.23 8.98
N ALA A 69 23.35 -4.85 10.12
CA ALA A 69 22.02 -5.40 10.39
C ALA A 69 20.91 -4.34 10.36
N SER A 70 21.25 -3.07 10.66
CA SER A 70 20.29 -1.97 10.59
C SER A 70 19.96 -1.65 9.14
N GLU A 71 20.95 -1.48 8.28
CA GLU A 71 20.73 -1.15 6.87
C GLU A 71 20.01 -2.29 6.14
N ILE A 72 20.45 -3.53 6.38
CA ILE A 72 19.80 -4.72 5.81
C ILE A 72 18.35 -4.84 6.28
N GLY A 73 18.11 -4.68 7.58
CA GLY A 73 16.75 -4.72 8.13
C GLY A 73 15.86 -3.65 7.50
N SER A 74 16.33 -2.41 7.45
CA SER A 74 15.61 -1.30 6.81
C SER A 74 15.31 -1.58 5.34
N TYR A 75 16.28 -2.09 4.58
CA TYR A 75 16.10 -2.43 3.16
C TYR A 75 15.03 -3.52 2.95
N ILE A 76 15.04 -4.56 3.79
CA ILE A 76 14.02 -5.62 3.71
C ILE A 76 12.64 -5.09 4.15
N ASP A 77 12.58 -4.22 5.16
CA ASP A 77 11.34 -3.69 5.72
C ASP A 77 10.58 -2.77 4.76
N VAL A 78 11.29 -1.93 3.98
CA VAL A 78 10.65 -1.08 2.94
C VAL A 78 10.20 -1.88 1.72
N GLY A 79 10.71 -3.11 1.57
CA GLY A 79 10.50 -3.92 0.39
C GLY A 79 11.64 -3.72 -0.61
N PRO A 80 12.34 -4.79 -1.02
CA PRO A 80 13.48 -4.68 -1.90
C PRO A 80 13.17 -4.08 -3.28
N ILE A 81 11.93 -4.28 -3.74
CA ILE A 81 11.45 -3.82 -5.04
C ILE A 81 11.07 -2.35 -4.92
N ASP A 82 11.71 -1.53 -5.73
CA ASP A 82 11.56 -0.08 -5.82
C ASP A 82 11.55 0.26 -7.33
N THR A 83 10.35 0.31 -7.90
CA THR A 83 10.15 0.33 -9.35
C THR A 83 10.55 1.67 -9.97
N ASP A 84 10.45 2.79 -9.26
CA ASP A 84 10.81 4.12 -9.75
C ASP A 84 12.13 4.66 -9.20
N GLY A 85 12.70 4.02 -8.17
CA GLY A 85 14.06 4.24 -7.68
C GLY A 85 14.17 5.41 -6.71
N ASP A 86 13.12 5.73 -5.96
CA ASP A 86 13.09 6.87 -5.05
C ASP A 86 13.56 6.55 -3.62
N GLY A 87 13.78 5.26 -3.33
CA GLY A 87 14.22 4.75 -2.03
C GLY A 87 13.08 4.26 -1.13
N THR A 88 11.83 4.34 -1.58
CA THR A 88 10.65 3.74 -0.94
C THR A 88 10.26 2.49 -1.73
N GLY A 89 10.17 1.34 -1.08
CA GLY A 89 9.80 0.12 -1.80
C GLY A 89 8.32 0.09 -2.18
N ASP A 90 7.99 -0.53 -3.32
CA ASP A 90 6.65 -0.62 -3.94
C ASP A 90 5.53 -1.05 -2.99
N LEU A 91 5.86 -1.83 -1.95
CA LEU A 91 4.89 -2.33 -0.97
C LEU A 91 4.48 -1.28 0.06
N THR A 92 5.30 -0.26 0.24
CA THR A 92 5.10 0.83 1.21
C THR A 92 4.92 2.19 0.54
N ASP A 93 5.13 2.25 -0.77
CA ASP A 93 4.98 3.44 -1.60
C ASP A 93 3.52 3.64 -2.06
N ALA A 94 2.99 4.84 -1.86
CA ALA A 94 1.67 5.23 -2.36
C ALA A 94 1.63 5.43 -3.89
N PHE A 95 2.77 5.78 -4.51
CA PHE A 95 2.92 5.96 -5.95
C PHE A 95 4.15 5.22 -6.51
N PRO A 96 4.13 3.87 -6.57
CA PRO A 96 5.29 3.03 -6.97
C PRO A 96 5.90 3.24 -8.36
N LEU A 97 5.39 4.19 -9.14
CA LEU A 97 5.83 4.49 -10.51
C LEU A 97 6.22 5.97 -10.69
N ASP A 98 6.15 6.77 -9.63
CA ASP A 98 6.47 8.19 -9.63
C ASP A 98 7.47 8.53 -8.52
N ALA A 99 8.76 8.52 -8.87
CA ALA A 99 9.86 8.76 -7.94
C ALA A 99 9.88 10.17 -7.29
N THR A 100 8.89 11.01 -7.59
CA THR A 100 8.70 12.32 -6.95
C THR A 100 7.57 12.33 -5.93
N GLU A 101 6.85 11.23 -5.74
CA GLU A 101 5.72 11.10 -4.80
C GLU A 101 5.77 9.75 -4.11
N TYR A 102 5.82 9.72 -2.77
CA TYR A 102 5.90 8.47 -2.01
C TYR A 102 4.89 8.39 -0.86
N VAL A 103 4.30 9.52 -0.47
CA VAL A 103 3.29 9.62 0.58
C VAL A 103 2.02 10.25 0.00
N ASP A 104 0.89 9.66 0.33
CA ASP A 104 -0.46 10.23 0.17
C ASP A 104 -1.07 10.28 1.58
N THR A 105 -0.86 11.39 2.29
CA THR A 105 -1.27 11.51 3.70
C THR A 105 -2.78 11.43 3.86
N ASP A 106 -3.54 11.84 2.84
CA ASP A 106 -4.97 12.11 2.97
C ASP A 106 -5.88 11.24 2.09
N GLY A 107 -5.27 10.40 1.25
CA GLY A 107 -5.89 9.32 0.49
C GLY A 107 -6.66 9.80 -0.75
N ASP A 108 -6.39 11.00 -1.23
CA ASP A 108 -7.07 11.59 -2.39
C ASP A 108 -6.48 11.10 -3.73
N GLY A 109 -5.28 10.52 -3.71
CA GLY A 109 -4.56 10.01 -4.87
C GLY A 109 -3.64 11.03 -5.55
N VAL A 110 -3.33 12.14 -4.90
CA VAL A 110 -2.26 13.10 -5.23
C VAL A 110 -1.18 12.99 -4.16
N GLY A 111 0.09 12.91 -4.56
CA GLY A 111 1.16 12.78 -3.58
C GLY A 111 1.47 14.09 -2.86
N ASP A 112 1.89 14.00 -1.61
CA ASP A 112 2.16 15.12 -0.70
C ASP A 112 3.16 16.16 -1.26
N ASN A 113 4.05 15.80 -2.20
CA ASN A 113 5.00 16.77 -2.75
C ASN A 113 4.36 17.69 -3.79
N SER A 114 3.33 17.21 -4.48
CA SER A 114 2.51 17.97 -5.44
C SER A 114 1.23 18.49 -4.81
N ASP A 115 0.79 17.91 -3.70
CA ASP A 115 -0.42 18.32 -3.01
C ASP A 115 -0.20 19.56 -2.15
N THR A 116 -1.03 20.57 -2.40
CA THR A 116 -1.01 21.84 -1.66
C THR A 116 -2.29 22.07 -0.85
N ILE A 117 -3.25 21.15 -0.97
CA ILE A 117 -4.48 21.10 -0.22
C ILE A 117 -4.41 19.93 0.77
N THR A 118 -5.39 19.79 1.65
CA THR A 118 -5.46 18.69 2.60
C THR A 118 -6.92 18.26 2.59
N ASN A 119 -7.16 16.97 2.39
CA ASN A 119 -8.49 16.38 2.24
C ASN A 119 -9.45 16.88 3.33
N VAL A 120 -10.52 17.50 2.88
CA VAL A 120 -11.64 17.98 3.67
C VAL A 120 -12.78 16.98 3.48
N PRO A 121 -13.38 16.45 4.57
CA PRO A 121 -14.50 15.54 4.45
C PRO A 121 -15.64 16.14 3.60
N PRO A 122 -16.32 15.32 2.79
CA PRO A 122 -17.39 15.81 1.92
C PRO A 122 -18.53 16.40 2.74
N ASN A 123 -19.12 17.48 2.22
CA ASN A 123 -20.33 18.08 2.75
C ASN A 123 -21.56 17.36 2.19
N ALA A 124 -22.13 16.47 3.00
CA ALA A 124 -23.34 15.73 2.65
C ALA A 124 -24.58 16.66 2.66
N ASN A 125 -25.33 16.65 1.56
CA ASN A 125 -26.53 17.46 1.40
C ASN A 125 -27.63 16.66 0.68
N ALA A 126 -28.73 16.41 1.40
CA ALA A 126 -29.91 15.66 0.94
C ALA A 126 -31.03 16.55 0.37
N GLY A 127 -30.82 17.87 0.31
CA GLY A 127 -31.83 18.86 -0.01
C GLY A 127 -32.60 19.38 1.22
N GLU A 128 -33.69 20.10 0.96
CA GLU A 128 -34.56 20.69 1.98
C GLU A 128 -35.38 19.63 2.73
N ASP A 129 -35.83 19.97 3.94
CA ASP A 129 -36.70 19.12 4.76
C ASP A 129 -37.98 18.73 4.01
N GLN A 130 -38.31 17.44 4.03
CA GLN A 130 -39.52 16.89 3.42
C GLN A 130 -40.52 16.42 4.47
N SER A 131 -41.81 16.60 4.18
CA SER A 131 -42.91 16.08 4.99
C SER A 131 -43.81 15.23 4.11
N ALA A 132 -44.18 14.05 4.59
CA ALA A 132 -45.04 13.12 3.88
C ALA A 132 -46.01 12.43 4.84
N SER A 133 -47.21 12.14 4.34
CA SER A 133 -48.16 11.26 5.03
C SER A 133 -47.65 9.82 5.02
N GLU A 134 -48.14 8.99 5.94
CA GLU A 134 -47.82 7.55 5.96
C GLU A 134 -48.12 6.89 4.60
N GLN A 135 -47.32 5.88 4.23
CA GLN A 135 -47.40 5.12 2.98
C GLN A 135 -47.11 5.92 1.70
N VAL A 136 -46.57 7.13 1.82
CA VAL A 136 -46.06 7.91 0.69
C VAL A 136 -44.57 7.64 0.52
N ILE A 137 -44.14 7.38 -0.72
CA ILE A 137 -42.71 7.28 -1.08
C ILE A 137 -42.12 8.68 -1.10
N VAL A 138 -41.00 8.86 -0.39
CA VAL A 138 -40.18 10.08 -0.42
C VAL A 138 -38.86 9.74 -1.07
N THR A 139 -38.46 10.54 -2.05
CA THR A 139 -37.14 10.45 -2.68
C THR A 139 -36.23 11.48 -2.03
N LEU A 140 -35.12 11.02 -1.44
CA LEU A 140 -34.03 11.89 -1.01
C LEU A 140 -32.97 11.91 -2.10
N ASP A 141 -32.41 13.09 -2.37
CA ASP A 141 -31.42 13.27 -3.42
C ASP A 141 -30.14 13.86 -2.82
N GLY A 142 -29.08 13.05 -2.83
CA GLY A 142 -27.76 13.44 -2.37
C GLY A 142 -26.95 14.23 -3.40
N SER A 143 -27.49 14.49 -4.60
CA SER A 143 -26.77 15.12 -5.72
C SER A 143 -26.26 16.54 -5.42
N ALA A 144 -26.79 17.20 -4.39
CA ALA A 144 -26.32 18.51 -3.91
C ALA A 144 -25.12 18.41 -2.96
N SER A 145 -24.71 17.21 -2.59
CA SER A 145 -23.49 16.99 -1.80
C SER A 145 -22.29 17.46 -2.61
N ASN A 146 -21.29 18.01 -1.92
CA ASN A 146 -20.06 18.47 -2.55
C ASN A 146 -18.85 18.08 -1.74
N ASP A 147 -17.74 18.00 -2.45
CA ASP A 147 -16.41 17.82 -1.91
C ASP A 147 -15.58 19.00 -2.45
N SER A 148 -14.94 19.74 -1.57
CA SER A 148 -14.33 21.03 -1.89
C SER A 148 -13.01 20.91 -2.63
N ASP A 149 -12.41 19.73 -2.55
CA ASP A 149 -11.03 19.43 -2.84
C ASP A 149 -10.89 18.03 -3.45
N GLY A 150 -11.89 17.17 -3.27
CA GLY A 150 -11.92 15.85 -3.89
C GLY A 150 -13.16 15.57 -4.72
N THR A 151 -13.50 14.29 -4.76
CA THR A 151 -14.73 13.78 -5.36
C THR A 151 -15.38 12.82 -4.39
N ILE A 152 -16.70 12.93 -4.25
CA ILE A 152 -17.50 12.01 -3.42
C ILE A 152 -17.46 10.60 -4.04
N LYS A 153 -16.70 9.70 -3.42
CA LYS A 153 -16.55 8.29 -3.87
C LYS A 153 -17.79 7.44 -3.56
N THR A 154 -18.48 7.72 -2.45
CA THR A 154 -19.63 6.92 -1.99
C THR A 154 -20.73 7.79 -1.38
N VAL A 155 -21.98 7.40 -1.61
CA VAL A 155 -23.16 7.98 -0.96
C VAL A 155 -23.87 6.85 -0.25
N THR A 156 -24.14 7.02 1.04
CA THR A 156 -24.86 6.04 1.86
C THR A 156 -25.97 6.72 2.64
N TRP A 157 -27.11 6.04 2.76
CA TRP A 157 -28.25 6.51 3.54
C TRP A 157 -28.37 5.68 4.81
N THR A 158 -28.48 6.36 5.95
CA THR A 158 -28.71 5.71 7.25
C THR A 158 -29.83 6.44 7.98
N GLN A 159 -30.86 5.71 8.38
CA GLN A 159 -31.88 6.25 9.26
C GLN A 159 -31.31 6.37 10.67
N THR A 160 -31.28 7.60 11.21
CA THR A 160 -30.71 7.86 12.54
C THR A 160 -31.73 7.74 13.67
N THR A 161 -33.00 8.05 13.39
CA THR A 161 -34.09 8.09 14.39
C THR A 161 -35.47 7.83 13.75
N GLY A 162 -36.49 7.64 14.60
CA GLY A 162 -37.89 7.47 14.17
C GLY A 162 -38.29 6.02 13.87
N ASN A 163 -39.52 5.85 13.35
CA ASN A 163 -40.03 4.54 12.96
C ASN A 163 -39.27 4.03 11.73
N SER A 164 -38.88 2.75 11.74
CA SER A 164 -38.10 2.15 10.65
C SER A 164 -38.79 2.34 9.29
N VAL A 165 -38.06 2.93 8.35
CA VAL A 165 -38.45 3.03 6.94
C VAL A 165 -37.56 2.12 6.09
N LEU A 166 -38.06 1.70 4.93
CA LEU A 166 -37.23 1.04 3.93
C LEU A 166 -36.39 2.12 3.23
N LEU A 167 -35.07 1.94 3.20
CA LEU A 167 -34.15 2.72 2.38
C LEU A 167 -33.77 1.80 1.20
N ASP A 168 -34.08 2.19 -0.02
CA ASP A 168 -33.76 1.47 -1.26
C ASP A 168 -32.72 2.20 -2.12
#